data_AF-A0A9P6R3F6-F1
#
_entry.id   AF-A0A9P6R3F6-F1
#
_cell.length_a   1.000
_cell.length_b   1.000
_cell.length_c   1.000
_cell.angle_alpha   90.00
_cell.angle_beta   90.00
_cell.angle_gamma   90.00
#
_symmetry.space_group_name_H-M   'P 1'
#
loop_
_entity.id
_entity.type
_entity.pdbx_description
1 polymer ?
#
loop_
_entity_poly.entity_id
_entity_poly.type
_entity_poly.pdbx_seq_one_letter_code
_entity_poly.pdbx_strand_id
1 'polypeptide(L)'
;MQQHRPFSRATWNIYLAFLAVRLFIAFSPGYVHPDEFFQSAEITAGNVFGFNVDIPWEYQPELPCRSIIIPAITTGIPYLFLKKWIGTNSDHFVTTRALFLTQRLAFVLVSLVIDWSIVKMARQIRRSPSIALLLVASSYVTLAYHTHPFSNTVETLVLALSAVVLGKIIQEHDASTTLLTASTSKATTAFHPSATSVHGSLTLTMWNNLQYNLDKDNLALHGLHPRFFHLLLNFPVLFGNLAWVGVTTLISKVMAREWSSPSKLVTALTYSGICGISVLSSMPHQEARFLTPLILPLVISLSGRIARLGRRFWPLWLVLNGVLAIVFGVIHQAGLVPAMGLIQSQSLGFQDCQGVGSSMDHILCTNDPSKPGKF
;
A
#
# COMPACT_ATOMS: atom_id res chain seq x y z
N MET A 1 -21.90 -9.27 26.12
CA MET A 1 -21.05 -9.54 24.94
C MET A 1 -21.91 -9.52 23.69
N GLN A 2 -21.77 -8.53 22.81
CA GLN A 2 -22.54 -8.49 21.56
C GLN A 2 -21.87 -9.46 20.58
N GLN A 3 -22.50 -10.61 20.31
CA GLN A 3 -22.01 -11.57 19.30
C GLN A 3 -21.81 -10.84 17.97
N HIS A 4 -20.57 -10.81 17.48
CA HIS A 4 -20.28 -10.30 16.15
C HIS A 4 -21.05 -11.13 15.12
N ARG A 5 -22.03 -10.50 14.46
CA ARG A 5 -22.78 -11.18 13.42
C ARG A 5 -21.84 -11.58 12.28
N PRO A 6 -21.87 -12.84 11.81
CA PRO A 6 -21.12 -13.25 10.64
C PRO A 6 -21.59 -12.49 9.40
N PHE A 7 -20.72 -12.40 8.40
CA PHE A 7 -21.11 -11.84 7.11
C PHE A 7 -22.18 -12.71 6.45
N SER A 8 -23.11 -12.08 5.73
CA SER A 8 -24.06 -12.82 4.90
C SER A 8 -23.32 -13.55 3.77
N ARG A 9 -23.88 -14.65 3.27
CA ARG A 9 -23.34 -15.37 2.10
C ARG A 9 -23.17 -14.43 0.89
N ALA A 10 -24.13 -13.54 0.66
CA ALA A 10 -24.06 -12.56 -0.42
C ALA A 10 -22.88 -11.58 -0.25
N THR A 11 -22.68 -11.05 0.97
CA THR A 11 -21.53 -10.18 1.27
C THR A 11 -20.21 -10.90 1.01
N TRP A 12 -20.10 -12.16 1.45
CA TRP A 12 -18.89 -12.95 1.21
C TRP A 12 -18.63 -13.19 -0.27
N ASN A 13 -19.65 -13.58 -1.04
CA ASN A 13 -19.50 -13.83 -2.47
C ASN A 13 -19.06 -12.57 -3.22
N ILE A 14 -19.64 -11.40 -2.89
CA ILE A 14 -19.25 -10.13 -3.52
C ILE A 14 -17.80 -9.77 -3.14
N TYR A 15 -17.43 -9.93 -1.88
CA TYR A 15 -16.05 -9.69 -1.45
C TYR A 15 -15.06 -10.62 -2.17
N LEU A 16 -15.36 -11.91 -2.28
CA LEU A 16 -14.51 -12.87 -2.97
C LEU A 16 -14.38 -12.55 -4.47
N ALA A 17 -15.45 -12.05 -5.10
CA ALA A 17 -15.38 -11.56 -6.48
C ALA A 17 -14.41 -10.38 -6.61
N PHE A 18 -14.49 -9.39 -5.71
CA PHE A 18 -13.53 -8.28 -5.71
C PHE A 18 -12.11 -8.69 -5.34
N LEU A 19 -11.94 -9.72 -4.49
CA LEU A 19 -10.63 -10.28 -4.20
C LEU A 19 -10.03 -10.99 -5.42
N ALA A 20 -10.83 -11.69 -6.21
CA ALA A 20 -10.39 -12.27 -7.47
C ALA A 20 -9.98 -11.18 -8.48
N VAL A 21 -10.76 -10.10 -8.59
CA VAL A 21 -10.38 -8.91 -9.37
C VAL A 21 -9.08 -8.30 -8.85
N ARG A 22 -8.91 -8.19 -7.53
CA ARG A 22 -7.69 -7.68 -6.90
C ARG A 22 -6.47 -8.51 -7.29
N LEU A 23 -6.56 -9.84 -7.24
CA LEU A 23 -5.48 -10.73 -7.65
C LEU A 23 -5.15 -10.58 -9.14
N PHE A 24 -6.18 -10.49 -9.99
CA PHE A 24 -5.99 -10.25 -11.42
C PHE A 24 -5.26 -8.93 -11.69
N ILE A 25 -5.70 -7.84 -11.04
CA ILE A 25 -5.07 -6.52 -11.17
C ILE A 25 -3.64 -6.54 -10.61
N ALA A 26 -3.42 -7.10 -9.42
CA ALA A 26 -2.09 -7.15 -8.80
C ALA A 26 -1.05 -7.86 -9.67
N PHE A 27 -1.45 -8.90 -10.41
CA PHE A 27 -0.53 -9.65 -11.27
C PHE A 27 -0.51 -9.18 -12.73
N SER A 28 -1.32 -8.16 -13.05
CA SER A 28 -1.23 -7.47 -14.33
C SER A 28 -0.01 -6.55 -14.35
N PRO A 29 0.64 -6.34 -15.50
CA PRO A 29 1.91 -5.60 -15.58
C PRO A 29 1.76 -4.08 -15.47
N GLY A 30 0.56 -3.57 -15.17
CA GLY A 30 0.29 -2.14 -15.08
C GLY A 30 0.98 -1.47 -13.88
N TYR A 31 1.27 -0.18 -14.07
CA TYR A 31 1.74 0.79 -13.10
C TYR A 31 2.98 0.35 -12.33
N VAL A 32 4.11 0.24 -13.06
CA VAL A 32 5.43 0.08 -12.45
C VAL A 32 6.04 1.45 -12.24
N HIS A 33 5.78 1.99 -11.06
CA HIS A 33 6.25 3.32 -10.68
C HIS A 33 7.71 3.29 -10.20
N PRO A 34 8.51 4.34 -10.43
CA PRO A 34 9.88 4.45 -9.91
C PRO A 34 10.08 4.10 -8.43
N ASP A 35 9.25 4.62 -7.51
CA ASP A 35 9.30 4.25 -6.09
C ASP A 35 9.11 2.75 -5.80
N GLU A 36 8.32 2.05 -6.62
CA GLU A 36 8.12 0.60 -6.49
C GLU A 36 9.37 -0.16 -6.94
N PHE A 37 9.99 0.26 -8.05
CA PHE A 37 11.09 -0.47 -8.66
C PHE A 37 12.46 0.03 -8.17
N PHE A 38 12.90 1.21 -8.61
CA PHE A 38 14.26 1.73 -8.37
C PHE A 38 14.53 2.00 -6.89
N GLN A 39 13.56 2.58 -6.16
CA GLN A 39 13.77 2.96 -4.76
C GLN A 39 13.46 1.83 -3.75
N SER A 40 13.02 0.67 -4.22
CA SER A 40 12.66 -0.46 -3.36
C SER A 40 13.17 -1.80 -3.90
N ALA A 41 12.48 -2.35 -4.91
CA ALA A 41 12.71 -3.70 -5.41
C ALA A 41 14.15 -3.93 -5.87
N GLU A 42 14.68 -3.03 -6.71
CA GLU A 42 16.02 -3.12 -7.29
C GLU A 42 17.10 -3.22 -6.21
N ILE A 43 17.12 -2.27 -5.27
CA ILE A 43 18.12 -2.22 -4.18
C ILE A 43 18.10 -3.53 -3.38
N THR A 44 16.89 -4.01 -3.02
CA THR A 44 16.76 -5.24 -2.24
C THR A 44 17.08 -6.50 -3.05
N ALA A 45 16.84 -6.50 -4.36
CA ALA A 45 17.23 -7.59 -5.24
C ALA A 45 18.76 -7.67 -5.36
N GLY A 46 19.45 -6.52 -5.44
CA GLY A 46 20.90 -6.45 -5.38
C GLY A 46 21.46 -7.09 -4.10
N ASN A 47 20.89 -6.75 -2.94
CA ASN A 47 21.30 -7.34 -1.66
C ASN A 47 21.01 -8.85 -1.56
N VAL A 48 19.80 -9.28 -1.92
CA VAL A 48 19.36 -10.66 -1.73
C VAL A 48 19.96 -11.62 -2.76
N PHE A 49 20.00 -11.23 -4.03
CA PHE A 49 20.44 -12.07 -5.14
C PHE A 49 21.85 -11.76 -5.63
N GLY A 50 22.48 -10.67 -5.17
CA GLY A 50 23.82 -10.27 -5.62
C GLY A 50 23.81 -9.62 -7.01
N PHE A 51 22.66 -9.09 -7.45
CA PHE A 51 22.59 -8.39 -8.73
C PHE A 51 23.36 -7.06 -8.69
N ASN A 52 23.95 -6.69 -9.82
CA ASN A 52 24.47 -5.35 -9.99
C ASN A 52 23.29 -4.38 -10.14
N VAL A 53 23.24 -3.37 -9.27
CA VAL A 53 22.10 -2.45 -9.16
C VAL A 53 22.58 -1.03 -8.96
N ASP A 54 21.81 -0.08 -9.47
CA ASP A 54 22.07 1.33 -9.25
C ASP A 54 21.37 1.78 -7.96
N ILE A 55 22.15 2.23 -6.98
CA ILE A 55 21.61 2.75 -5.71
C ILE A 55 21.18 4.21 -5.92
N PRO A 56 19.89 4.54 -5.78
CA PRO A 56 19.40 5.90 -5.97
C PRO A 56 20.02 6.90 -4.99
N TRP A 57 20.13 8.15 -5.41
CA TRP A 57 20.76 9.24 -4.64
C TRP A 57 20.15 9.41 -3.24
N GLU A 58 18.88 9.07 -3.03
CA GLU A 58 18.19 9.19 -1.75
C GLU A 58 18.77 8.27 -0.66
N TYR A 59 19.54 7.26 -1.05
CA TYR A 59 20.24 6.33 -0.16
C TYR A 59 21.75 6.59 -0.12
N GLN A 60 22.26 7.53 -0.91
CA GLN A 60 23.67 7.83 -0.97
C GLN A 60 24.10 8.67 0.26
N PRO A 61 25.36 8.55 0.73
CA PRO A 61 25.81 9.19 1.97
C PRO A 61 25.81 10.72 1.94
N GLU A 62 25.80 11.36 0.76
CA GLU A 62 25.86 12.81 0.61
C GLU A 62 24.58 13.50 1.08
N LEU A 63 23.41 12.92 0.75
CA LEU A 63 22.10 13.41 1.18
C LEU A 63 21.12 12.25 1.42
N PRO A 64 21.30 11.47 2.49
CA PRO A 64 20.45 10.33 2.80
C PRO A 64 19.04 10.82 3.19
N CYS A 65 18.09 10.64 2.28
CA CYS A 65 16.70 11.06 2.40
C CYS A 65 15.73 9.89 2.62
N ARG A 66 16.16 8.64 2.39
CA ARG A 66 15.31 7.45 2.58
C ARG A 66 15.96 6.43 3.50
N SER A 67 15.13 5.74 4.28
CA SER A 67 15.55 4.62 5.11
C SER A 67 15.35 3.30 4.37
N ILE A 68 16.39 2.47 4.31
CA ILE A 68 16.33 1.14 3.68
C ILE A 68 15.45 0.14 4.44
N ILE A 69 15.08 0.45 5.69
CA ILE A 69 14.32 -0.46 6.56
C ILE A 69 12.97 -0.83 5.93
N ILE A 70 12.26 0.13 5.33
CA ILE A 70 10.96 -0.14 4.72
C ILE A 70 11.11 -1.08 3.51
N PRO A 71 11.92 -0.78 2.48
CA PRO A 71 12.21 -1.72 1.39
C PRO A 71 12.69 -3.09 1.87
N ALA A 72 13.61 -3.13 2.84
CA ALA A 72 14.16 -4.39 3.36
C ALA A 72 13.04 -5.31 3.90
N ILE A 73 12.04 -4.74 4.57
CA ILE A 73 10.88 -5.48 5.08
C ILE A 73 9.90 -5.83 3.94
N THR A 74 9.62 -4.88 3.05
CA THR A 74 8.50 -4.98 2.10
C THR A 74 8.83 -5.71 0.80
N THR A 75 10.07 -5.65 0.33
CA THR A 75 10.55 -6.36 -0.87
C THR A 75 11.68 -7.33 -0.54
N GLY A 76 12.61 -6.95 0.36
CA GLY A 76 13.74 -7.80 0.76
C GLY A 76 13.33 -9.12 1.40
N ILE A 77 12.46 -9.09 2.44
CA ILE A 77 11.97 -10.32 3.08
C ILE A 77 11.23 -11.23 2.08
N PRO A 78 10.26 -10.75 1.27
CA PRO A 78 9.66 -11.57 0.21
C PRO A 78 10.69 -12.20 -0.75
N TYR A 79 11.74 -11.46 -1.13
CA TYR A 79 12.81 -11.99 -1.97
C TYR A 79 13.67 -13.06 -1.27
N LEU A 80 13.87 -12.97 0.05
CA LEU A 80 14.52 -14.06 0.80
C LEU A 80 13.70 -15.35 0.75
N PHE A 81 12.37 -15.25 0.85
CA PHE A 81 11.49 -16.41 0.66
C PHE A 81 11.56 -16.94 -0.77
N LEU A 82 11.58 -16.05 -1.78
CA LEU A 82 11.74 -16.44 -3.18
C LEU A 82 13.07 -17.17 -3.42
N LYS A 83 14.18 -16.62 -2.92
CA LYS A 83 15.51 -17.23 -3.01
C LYS A 83 15.53 -18.62 -2.37
N LYS A 84 14.91 -18.78 -1.20
CA LYS A 84 14.79 -20.07 -0.53
C LYS A 84 13.91 -21.06 -1.32
N TRP A 85 12.86 -20.58 -1.98
CA TRP A 85 11.94 -21.42 -2.76
C TRP A 85 12.56 -21.90 -4.08
N ILE A 86 13.29 -21.02 -4.78
CA ILE A 86 13.99 -21.35 -6.04
C ILE A 86 15.20 -22.25 -5.78
N GLY A 87 15.79 -22.18 -4.58
CA GLY A 87 16.98 -22.93 -4.21
C GLY A 87 18.27 -22.13 -4.46
N THR A 88 19.35 -22.55 -3.81
CA THR A 88 20.66 -21.87 -3.84
C THR A 88 21.62 -22.42 -4.88
N ASN A 89 21.17 -23.34 -5.74
CA ASN A 89 22.02 -23.91 -6.77
C ASN A 89 22.34 -22.85 -7.83
N SER A 90 23.58 -22.83 -8.30
CA SER A 90 24.09 -21.90 -9.32
C SER A 90 23.30 -21.91 -10.63
N ASP A 91 22.54 -22.97 -10.89
CA ASP A 91 21.84 -23.20 -12.15
C ASP A 91 20.40 -22.64 -12.14
N HIS A 92 19.91 -22.15 -11.00
CA HIS A 92 18.55 -21.63 -10.90
C HIS A 92 18.50 -20.12 -11.10
N PHE A 93 17.91 -19.75 -12.24
CA PHE A 93 17.77 -18.37 -12.66
C PHE A 93 16.50 -17.70 -12.12
N VAL A 94 16.63 -16.47 -11.59
CA VAL A 94 15.48 -15.68 -11.12
C VAL A 94 14.98 -14.77 -12.25
N THR A 95 13.79 -15.08 -12.76
CA THR A 95 13.18 -14.29 -13.84
C THR A 95 12.63 -12.94 -13.35
N THR A 96 12.60 -11.93 -14.23
CA THR A 96 11.96 -10.62 -13.99
C THR A 96 10.52 -10.80 -13.51
N ARG A 97 9.80 -11.75 -14.12
CA ARG A 97 8.41 -12.05 -13.75
C ARG A 97 8.31 -12.60 -12.33
N ALA A 98 9.26 -13.44 -11.89
CA ALA A 98 9.26 -13.94 -10.51
C ALA A 98 9.43 -12.80 -9.50
N LEU A 99 10.41 -11.92 -9.70
CA LEU A 99 10.61 -10.74 -8.83
C LEU A 99 9.37 -9.86 -8.75
N PHE A 100 8.77 -9.56 -9.90
CA PHE A 100 7.53 -8.78 -10.01
C PHE A 100 6.35 -9.44 -9.28
N LEU A 101 6.10 -10.73 -9.51
CA LEU A 101 4.98 -11.42 -8.87
C LEU A 101 5.17 -11.57 -7.37
N THR A 102 6.41 -11.77 -6.90
CA THR A 102 6.70 -11.90 -5.46
C THR A 102 6.39 -10.61 -4.69
N GLN A 103 6.82 -9.45 -5.18
CA GLN A 103 6.49 -8.18 -4.51
C GLN A 103 4.99 -7.87 -4.54
N ARG A 104 4.32 -8.16 -5.67
CA ARG A 104 2.87 -8.00 -5.82
C ARG A 104 2.11 -8.88 -4.84
N LEU A 105 2.50 -10.15 -4.73
CA LEU A 105 1.88 -11.09 -3.80
C LEU A 105 2.02 -10.62 -2.35
N ALA A 106 3.21 -10.13 -1.95
CA ALA A 106 3.43 -9.60 -0.61
C ALA A 106 2.45 -8.45 -0.29
N PHE A 107 2.22 -7.54 -1.24
CA PHE A 107 1.31 -6.41 -1.03
C PHE A 107 -0.17 -6.78 -1.15
N VAL A 108 -0.52 -7.82 -1.90
CA VAL A 108 -1.86 -8.44 -1.79
C VAL A 108 -2.10 -8.92 -0.35
N LEU A 109 -1.13 -9.60 0.28
CA LEU A 109 -1.26 -10.02 1.68
C LEU A 109 -1.40 -8.83 2.64
N VAL A 110 -0.62 -7.76 2.44
CA VAL A 110 -0.77 -6.50 3.19
C VAL A 110 -2.18 -5.92 3.03
N SER A 111 -2.73 -5.92 1.81
CA SER A 111 -4.09 -5.41 1.55
C SER A 111 -5.17 -6.20 2.32
N LEU A 112 -4.97 -7.50 2.56
CA LEU A 112 -5.88 -8.31 3.38
C LEU A 112 -5.83 -7.93 4.85
N VAL A 113 -4.67 -7.51 5.36
CA VAL A 113 -4.55 -6.99 6.74
C VAL A 113 -5.27 -5.64 6.86
N ILE A 114 -5.23 -4.81 5.82
CA ILE A 114 -5.99 -3.55 5.77
C ILE A 114 -7.50 -3.84 5.78
N ASP A 115 -7.98 -4.81 4.99
CA ASP A 115 -9.38 -5.24 4.99
C ASP A 115 -9.83 -5.76 6.37
N TRP A 116 -9.01 -6.60 7.00
CA TRP A 116 -9.25 -7.07 8.37
C TRP A 116 -9.36 -5.90 9.35
N SER A 117 -8.50 -4.89 9.20
CA SER A 117 -8.46 -3.72 10.07
C SER A 117 -9.73 -2.87 9.92
N ILE A 118 -10.22 -2.68 8.70
CA ILE A 118 -11.52 -2.04 8.42
C ILE A 118 -12.66 -2.78 9.13
N VAL A 119 -12.70 -4.11 9.03
CA VAL A 119 -13.72 -4.92 9.70
C VAL A 119 -13.64 -4.78 11.21
N LYS A 120 -12.43 -4.75 11.79
CA LYS A 120 -12.21 -4.56 13.23
C LYS A 120 -12.65 -3.18 13.68
N MET A 121 -12.22 -2.11 13.00
CA MET A 121 -12.61 -0.74 13.32
C MET A 121 -14.13 -0.54 13.23
N ALA A 122 -14.77 -1.03 12.15
CA ALA A 122 -16.22 -0.93 12.00
C ALA A 122 -16.97 -1.60 13.16
N ARG A 123 -16.51 -2.78 13.60
CA ARG A 123 -17.05 -3.48 14.77
C ARG A 123 -16.78 -2.69 16.07
N GLN A 124 -15.61 -2.10 16.22
CA GLN A 124 -15.26 -1.32 17.41
C GLN A 124 -16.16 -0.10 17.60
N ILE A 125 -16.58 0.53 16.50
CA ILE A 125 -17.53 1.64 16.50
C ILE A 125 -19.00 1.21 16.45
N ARG A 126 -19.29 -0.09 16.69
CA ARG A 126 -20.63 -0.70 16.69
C ARG A 126 -21.41 -0.50 15.38
N ARG A 127 -20.70 -0.51 14.25
CA ARG A 127 -21.28 -0.46 12.90
C ARG A 127 -21.14 -1.81 12.19
N SER A 128 -22.05 -2.06 11.24
CA SER A 128 -21.94 -3.24 10.39
C SER A 128 -20.72 -3.10 9.47
N PRO A 129 -19.78 -4.07 9.46
CA PRO A 129 -18.57 -3.98 8.65
C PRO A 129 -18.82 -4.23 7.15
N SER A 130 -19.96 -4.80 6.77
CA SER A 130 -20.18 -5.31 5.40
C SER A 130 -20.00 -4.25 4.33
N ILE A 131 -20.67 -3.10 4.48
CA ILE A 131 -20.65 -2.07 3.43
C ILE A 131 -19.29 -1.35 3.40
N ALA A 132 -18.68 -1.13 4.57
CA ALA A 132 -17.33 -0.57 4.65
C ALA A 132 -16.30 -1.47 3.96
N LEU A 133 -16.34 -2.77 4.23
CA LEU A 133 -15.46 -3.75 3.60
C LEU A 133 -15.67 -3.80 2.07
N LEU A 134 -16.92 -3.89 1.61
CA LEU A 134 -17.21 -3.95 0.17
C LEU A 134 -16.84 -2.65 -0.55
N LEU A 135 -16.96 -1.50 0.11
CA LEU A 135 -16.55 -0.23 -0.46
C LEU A 135 -15.03 -0.18 -0.63
N VAL A 136 -14.27 -0.57 0.40
CA VAL A 136 -12.80 -0.65 0.32
C VAL A 136 -12.37 -1.69 -0.73
N ALA A 137 -12.97 -2.89 -0.71
CA ALA A 137 -12.63 -3.96 -1.63
C ALA A 137 -12.90 -3.62 -3.11
N SER A 138 -13.89 -2.77 -3.38
CA SER A 138 -14.22 -2.30 -4.73
C SER A 138 -13.51 -1.00 -5.12
N SER A 139 -12.68 -0.42 -4.24
CA SER A 139 -11.94 0.80 -4.54
C SER A 139 -10.71 0.51 -5.39
N TYR A 140 -10.47 1.28 -6.44
CA TYR A 140 -9.26 1.15 -7.25
C TYR A 140 -7.98 1.49 -6.46
N VAL A 141 -8.09 2.27 -5.38
CA VAL A 141 -7.00 2.48 -4.41
C VAL A 141 -6.58 1.15 -3.79
N THR A 142 -7.54 0.27 -3.48
CA THR A 142 -7.24 -1.04 -2.90
C THR A 142 -6.88 -2.07 -3.98
N LEU A 143 -7.52 -2.00 -5.16
CA LEU A 143 -7.26 -2.95 -6.25
C LEU A 143 -5.88 -2.72 -6.89
N ALA A 144 -5.52 -1.46 -7.18
CA ALA A 144 -4.24 -1.07 -7.76
C ALA A 144 -3.25 -0.63 -6.68
N TYR A 145 -3.38 0.55 -6.08
CA TYR A 145 -2.31 1.08 -5.22
C TYR A 145 -1.90 0.20 -4.02
N HIS A 146 -2.86 -0.41 -3.30
CA HIS A 146 -2.53 -1.25 -2.13
C HIS A 146 -1.95 -2.62 -2.48
N THR A 147 -1.95 -3.03 -3.75
CA THR A 147 -1.27 -4.25 -4.20
C THR A 147 0.14 -3.97 -4.74
N HIS A 148 0.57 -2.71 -4.70
CA HIS A 148 1.88 -2.25 -5.13
C HIS A 148 2.77 -1.91 -3.92
N PRO A 149 4.10 -2.12 -4.02
CA PRO A 149 5.04 -1.92 -2.93
C PRO A 149 5.37 -0.45 -2.64
N PHE A 150 4.35 0.36 -2.39
CA PHE A 150 4.49 1.77 -2.05
C PHE A 150 4.62 2.01 -0.54
N SER A 151 5.43 3.00 -0.16
CA SER A 151 5.45 3.51 1.21
C SER A 151 4.06 4.00 1.64
N ASN A 152 3.25 4.56 0.74
CA ASN A 152 1.87 4.97 1.06
C ASN A 152 0.96 3.80 1.43
N THR A 153 1.20 2.60 0.87
CA THR A 153 0.48 1.39 1.28
C THR A 153 0.93 0.94 2.68
N VAL A 154 2.22 1.08 2.99
CA VAL A 154 2.74 0.83 4.35
C VAL A 154 2.19 1.84 5.36
N GLU A 155 2.12 3.13 5.02
CA GLU A 155 1.48 4.17 5.82
C GLU A 155 0.01 3.83 6.10
N THR A 156 -0.70 3.33 5.08
CA THR A 156 -2.08 2.86 5.24
C THR A 156 -2.15 1.68 6.20
N LEU A 157 -1.27 0.69 6.07
CA LEU A 157 -1.21 -0.47 6.98
C LEU A 157 -0.94 -0.02 8.42
N VAL A 158 0.06 0.84 8.64
CA VAL A 158 0.43 1.34 9.96
C VAL A 158 -0.74 2.12 10.57
N LEU A 159 -1.35 3.03 9.82
CA LEU A 159 -2.53 3.79 10.27
C LEU A 159 -3.69 2.84 10.63
N ALA A 160 -3.93 1.80 9.82
CA ALA A 160 -4.99 0.83 10.08
C ALA A 160 -4.78 0.06 11.38
N LEU A 161 -3.57 -0.46 11.59
CA LEU A 161 -3.22 -1.22 12.80
C LEU A 161 -3.21 -0.33 14.04
N SER A 162 -2.64 0.88 13.94
CA SER A 162 -2.68 1.88 15.02
C SER A 162 -4.10 2.23 15.41
N ALA A 163 -5.00 2.40 14.43
CA ALA A 163 -6.41 2.71 14.69
C ALA A 163 -7.16 1.52 15.33
N VAL A 164 -6.86 0.28 14.95
CA VAL A 164 -7.40 -0.92 15.62
C VAL A 164 -6.95 -0.98 17.08
N VAL A 165 -5.67 -0.73 17.35
CA VAL A 165 -5.11 -0.68 18.71
C VAL A 165 -5.78 0.43 19.52
N LEU A 166 -5.87 1.64 18.97
CA LEU A 166 -6.54 2.77 19.60
C LEU A 166 -8.00 2.45 19.92
N GLY A 167 -8.72 1.82 18.99
CA GLY A 167 -10.10 1.38 19.20
C GLY A 167 -10.24 0.40 20.38
N LYS A 168 -9.26 -0.50 20.55
CA LYS A 168 -9.23 -1.45 21.67
C LYS A 168 -8.98 -0.73 22.99
N ILE A 169 -8.00 0.18 23.03
CA ILE A 169 -7.68 1.01 24.21
C ILE A 169 -8.91 1.82 24.64
N ILE A 170 -9.62 2.44 23.69
CA ILE A 170 -10.84 3.22 23.98
C ILE A 170 -11.91 2.33 24.62
N GLN A 171 -12.15 1.13 24.09
CA GLN A 171 -13.16 0.22 24.62
C GLN A 171 -12.82 -0.28 26.02
N GLU A 172 -11.54 -0.60 26.27
CA GLU A 172 -11.05 -1.00 27.59
C GLU A 172 -11.19 0.16 28.58
N HIS A 173 -10.77 1.37 28.20
CA HIS A 173 -10.93 2.56 29.04
C HIS A 173 -12.40 2.85 29.38
N ASP A 174 -13.31 2.78 28.40
CA ASP A 174 -14.73 3.04 28.63
C ASP A 174 -15.36 1.94 29.53
N ALA A 175 -14.91 0.68 29.41
CA ALA A 175 -15.31 -0.41 30.30
C ALA A 175 -14.76 -0.22 31.72
N SER A 176 -13.47 0.14 31.86
CA SER A 176 -12.83 0.43 33.15
C SER A 176 -13.42 1.66 33.82
N THR A 177 -13.77 2.72 33.09
CA THR A 177 -14.44 3.91 33.64
C THR A 177 -15.82 3.56 34.22
N THR A 178 -16.49 2.54 33.66
CA THR A 178 -17.76 2.02 34.20
C THR A 178 -17.55 1.18 35.48
N LEU A 179 -16.35 0.62 35.69
CA LEU A 179 -16.00 -0.23 36.82
C LEU A 179 -15.24 0.51 37.95
N LEU A 180 -14.62 1.65 37.65
CA LEU A 180 -13.76 2.43 38.55
C LEU A 180 -14.53 3.40 39.48
N THR A 181 -15.78 3.09 39.83
CA THR A 181 -16.31 3.41 41.18
C THR A 181 -15.73 2.49 42.26
N ALA A 182 -14.84 1.54 41.91
CA ALA A 182 -14.06 0.79 42.87
C ALA A 182 -12.60 0.65 42.41
N SER A 183 -11.73 1.29 43.18
CA SER A 183 -10.28 1.09 43.32
C SER A 183 -9.37 1.25 42.10
N THR A 184 -8.42 2.18 42.22
CA THR A 184 -7.32 2.39 41.27
C THR A 184 -6.07 1.63 41.74
N SER A 185 -5.38 0.98 40.81
CA SER A 185 -3.95 0.72 40.95
C SER A 185 -3.24 0.94 39.62
N LYS A 186 -2.16 1.70 39.65
CA LYS A 186 -1.26 1.97 38.52
C LYS A 186 -0.13 0.95 38.56
N ALA A 187 0.19 0.35 37.42
CA ALA A 187 1.46 -0.33 37.22
C ALA A 187 2.15 0.32 36.02
N THR A 188 3.30 0.96 36.29
CA THR A 188 4.20 1.51 35.27
C THR A 188 5.43 0.60 35.28
N THR A 189 5.64 -0.17 34.23
CA THR A 189 6.91 -0.87 34.01
C THR A 189 7.83 0.02 33.20
N ALA A 190 8.91 0.47 33.83
CA ALA A 190 9.97 1.20 33.14
C ALA A 190 10.77 0.22 32.27
N PHE A 191 10.77 0.46 30.97
CA PHE A 191 11.65 -0.23 30.02
C PHE A 191 13.06 0.36 30.17
N HIS A 192 14.02 -0.45 30.61
CA HIS A 192 15.45 -0.10 30.61
C HIS A 192 16.07 -0.61 29.31
N PRO A 193 16.43 0.25 28.34
CA PRO A 193 17.15 -0.21 27.16
C PRO A 193 18.58 -0.56 27.56
N SER A 194 19.03 -1.74 27.19
CA SER A 194 20.44 -2.13 27.25
C SER A 194 21.24 -1.18 26.35
N ALA A 195 22.35 -0.63 26.86
CA ALA A 195 23.23 0.26 26.12
C ALA A 195 23.80 -0.46 24.89
N THR A 196 23.26 -0.14 23.72
CA THR A 196 23.82 -0.54 22.42
C THR A 196 24.74 0.57 21.97
N SER A 197 26.03 0.28 21.80
CA SER A 197 26.98 1.24 21.26
C SER A 197 26.75 1.39 19.76
N VAL A 198 26.20 2.52 19.35
CA VAL A 198 26.01 2.87 17.95
C VAL A 198 27.23 3.68 17.50
N HIS A 199 27.92 3.19 16.46
CA HIS A 199 29.03 3.91 15.82
C HIS A 199 28.52 4.64 14.57
N GLY A 200 28.99 5.88 14.35
CA GLY A 200 28.60 6.73 13.21
C GLY A 200 27.90 8.03 13.61
N SER A 201 27.57 8.86 12.63
CA SER A 201 26.77 10.08 12.83
C SER A 201 25.27 9.76 12.76
N LEU A 202 24.51 10.18 13.77
CA LEU A 202 23.05 10.05 13.76
C LEU A 202 22.47 10.83 12.56
N THR A 203 21.88 10.09 11.62
CA THR A 203 21.23 10.66 10.45
C THR A 203 19.73 10.46 10.56
N LEU A 204 18.97 11.56 10.61
CA LEU A 204 17.52 11.53 10.57
C LEU A 204 17.05 11.72 9.13
N THR A 205 16.92 10.61 8.40
CA THR A 205 16.52 10.63 6.98
C THR A 205 15.20 11.36 6.73
N MET A 206 14.25 11.27 7.68
CA MET A 206 12.98 12.02 7.63
C MET A 206 13.19 13.54 7.65
N TRP A 207 14.18 14.03 8.41
CA TRP A 207 14.48 15.45 8.49
C TRP A 207 15.11 15.95 7.18
N ASN A 208 16.07 15.20 6.64
CA ASN A 208 16.67 15.51 5.34
C ASN A 208 15.62 15.49 4.21
N ASN A 209 14.72 14.50 4.23
CA ASN A 209 13.61 14.42 3.28
C ASN A 209 12.66 15.61 3.39
N LEU A 210 12.34 16.06 4.61
CA LEU A 210 11.51 17.25 4.81
C LEU A 210 12.20 18.51 4.29
N GLN A 211 13.48 18.71 4.60
CA GLN A 211 14.25 19.86 4.11
C GLN A 211 14.29 19.87 2.57
N TYR A 212 14.56 18.71 1.95
CA TYR A 212 14.56 18.55 0.50
C TYR A 212 13.20 18.90 -0.13
N ASN A 213 12.10 18.41 0.45
CA ASN A 213 10.74 18.61 -0.06
C ASN A 213 10.09 19.96 0.31
N LEU A 214 10.78 20.81 1.09
CA LEU A 214 10.36 22.19 1.31
C LEU A 214 11.04 23.17 0.34
N ASP A 215 12.16 22.76 -0.26
CA ASP A 215 12.92 23.58 -1.21
C ASP A 215 12.27 23.56 -2.60
N LYS A 216 11.84 24.74 -3.06
CA LYS A 216 11.14 24.90 -4.35
C LYS A 216 12.06 24.64 -5.54
N ASP A 217 13.37 24.88 -5.40
CA ASP A 217 14.32 24.73 -6.50
C ASP A 217 14.54 23.24 -6.81
N ASN A 218 14.57 22.40 -5.77
CA ASN A 218 14.59 20.93 -5.90
C ASN A 218 13.30 20.40 -6.54
N LEU A 219 12.15 21.01 -6.21
CA LEU A 219 10.82 20.51 -6.61
C LEU A 219 10.35 21.02 -7.97
N ALA A 220 10.96 22.07 -8.51
CA ALA A 220 10.65 22.57 -9.85
C ALA A 220 10.83 21.49 -10.92
N LEU A 221 11.75 20.55 -10.70
CA LEU A 221 11.98 19.37 -11.55
C LEU A 221 10.86 18.32 -11.48
N HIS A 222 10.07 18.30 -10.40
CA HIS A 222 9.00 17.33 -10.15
C HIS A 222 7.59 17.90 -10.43
N GLY A 223 7.49 19.19 -10.75
CA GLY A 223 6.22 19.88 -10.98
C GLY A 223 5.65 20.50 -9.70
N LEU A 224 5.23 21.77 -9.82
CA LEU A 224 4.64 22.54 -8.74
C LEU A 224 3.11 22.58 -8.86
N HIS A 225 2.42 22.45 -7.74
CA HIS A 225 0.96 22.44 -7.70
C HIS A 225 0.40 23.52 -6.76
N PRO A 226 -0.77 24.09 -7.07
CA PRO A 226 -1.49 24.94 -6.13
C PRO A 226 -1.85 24.20 -4.84
N ARG A 227 -1.90 24.91 -3.71
CA ARG A 227 -2.16 24.31 -2.38
C ARG A 227 -3.49 23.56 -2.28
N PHE A 228 -4.46 23.87 -3.14
CA PHE A 228 -5.77 23.20 -3.16
C PHE A 228 -5.80 21.93 -4.03
N PHE A 229 -4.70 21.58 -4.72
CA PHE A 229 -4.67 20.50 -5.71
C PHE A 229 -5.01 19.14 -5.08
N HIS A 230 -4.48 18.85 -3.88
CA HIS A 230 -4.85 17.67 -3.10
C HIS A 230 -6.35 17.56 -2.86
N LEU A 231 -6.99 18.65 -2.40
CA LEU A 231 -8.40 18.63 -2.03
C LEU A 231 -9.33 18.60 -3.26
N LEU A 232 -9.02 19.35 -4.31
CA LEU A 232 -9.94 19.54 -5.45
C LEU A 232 -9.70 18.57 -6.61
N LEU A 233 -8.51 17.98 -6.73
CA LEU A 233 -8.16 17.09 -7.83
C LEU A 233 -7.80 15.69 -7.32
N ASN A 234 -6.78 15.55 -6.50
CA ASN A 234 -6.32 14.21 -6.07
C ASN A 234 -7.37 13.46 -5.25
N PHE A 235 -8.01 14.15 -4.30
CA PHE A 235 -9.00 13.53 -3.42
C PHE A 235 -10.25 13.02 -4.18
N PRO A 236 -10.85 13.79 -5.11
CA PRO A 236 -11.90 13.28 -6.00
C PRO A 236 -11.45 12.20 -6.97
N VAL A 237 -10.21 12.24 -7.49
CA VAL A 237 -9.70 11.17 -8.37
C VAL A 237 -9.62 9.85 -7.62
N LEU A 238 -9.12 9.85 -6.38
CA LEU A 238 -8.94 8.64 -5.56
C LEU A 238 -10.24 8.06 -5.02
N PHE A 239 -11.17 8.92 -4.60
CA PHE A 239 -12.37 8.49 -3.89
C PHE A 239 -13.67 8.83 -4.61
N GLY A 240 -13.59 9.30 -5.86
CA GLY A 240 -14.74 9.54 -6.72
C GLY A 240 -15.88 10.31 -6.03
N ASN A 241 -17.10 9.78 -6.13
CA ASN A 241 -18.26 10.33 -5.46
C ASN A 241 -18.25 10.17 -3.93
N LEU A 242 -17.44 9.28 -3.35
CA LEU A 242 -17.26 9.21 -1.89
C LEU A 242 -16.49 10.43 -1.37
N ALA A 243 -15.55 10.97 -2.14
CA ALA A 243 -14.83 12.21 -1.80
C ALA A 243 -15.82 13.34 -1.49
N TRP A 244 -16.79 13.55 -2.39
CA TRP A 244 -17.82 14.59 -2.25
C TRP A 244 -18.76 14.32 -1.07
N VAL A 245 -19.11 13.07 -0.80
CA VAL A 245 -19.86 12.72 0.43
C VAL A 245 -19.04 13.05 1.68
N GLY A 246 -17.74 12.82 1.66
CA GLY A 246 -16.81 13.18 2.74
C GLY A 246 -16.77 14.68 2.98
N VAL A 247 -16.47 15.46 1.95
CA VAL A 247 -16.38 16.93 2.02
C VAL A 247 -17.71 17.55 2.47
N THR A 248 -18.83 17.15 1.88
CA THR A 248 -20.14 17.68 2.28
C THR A 248 -20.51 17.29 3.70
N THR A 249 -20.17 16.08 4.16
CA THR A 249 -20.37 15.68 5.57
C THR A 249 -19.53 16.55 6.50
N LEU A 250 -18.28 16.80 6.17
CA LEU A 250 -17.39 17.64 6.95
C LEU A 250 -17.92 19.08 7.06
N ILE A 251 -18.32 19.67 5.93
CA ILE A 251 -18.91 21.02 5.90
C ILE A 251 -20.17 21.08 6.77
N SER A 252 -21.09 20.12 6.63
CA SER A 252 -22.31 20.08 7.46
C SER A 252 -22.00 19.99 8.96
N LYS A 253 -20.99 19.19 9.35
CA LYS A 253 -20.56 19.06 10.74
C LYS A 253 -19.95 20.35 11.29
N VAL A 254 -19.10 21.02 10.49
CA VAL A 254 -18.52 22.32 10.84
C VAL A 254 -19.61 23.38 11.00
N MET A 255 -20.55 23.46 10.06
CA MET A 255 -21.69 24.39 10.13
C MET A 255 -22.58 24.13 11.35
N ALA A 256 -22.80 22.86 11.69
CA ALA A 256 -23.54 22.45 12.89
C ALA A 256 -22.72 22.60 14.19
N ARG A 257 -21.45 23.01 14.12
CA ARG A 257 -20.51 23.08 15.26
C ARG A 257 -20.32 21.75 16.00
N GLU A 258 -20.44 20.64 15.27
CA GLU A 258 -20.26 19.28 15.77
C GLU A 258 -18.82 18.82 15.56
N TRP A 259 -17.93 19.17 16.50
CA TRP A 259 -16.49 18.91 16.43
C TRP A 259 -16.09 17.49 16.84
N SER A 260 -17.02 16.68 17.32
CA SER A 260 -16.75 15.32 17.79
C SER A 260 -17.89 14.36 17.45
N SER A 261 -17.52 13.09 17.27
CA SER A 261 -18.45 11.97 17.16
C SER A 261 -18.59 11.29 18.52
N PRO A 262 -19.74 10.64 18.81
CA PRO A 262 -19.87 9.78 19.99
C PRO A 262 -18.79 8.69 20.09
N SER A 263 -18.22 8.28 18.95
CA SER A 263 -17.05 7.40 18.93
C SER A 263 -15.77 8.23 18.91
N LYS A 264 -14.98 8.14 19.99
CA LYS A 264 -13.63 8.71 20.09
C LYS A 264 -12.71 8.25 18.94
N LEU A 265 -12.84 7.00 18.49
CA LEU A 265 -12.07 6.45 17.37
C LEU A 265 -12.42 7.16 16.05
N VAL A 266 -13.71 7.39 15.78
CA VAL A 266 -14.14 8.14 14.58
C VAL A 266 -13.60 9.56 14.62
N THR A 267 -13.67 10.22 15.79
CA THR A 267 -13.13 11.57 15.98
C THR A 267 -11.63 11.60 15.68
N ALA A 268 -10.85 10.70 16.30
CA ALA A 268 -9.40 10.62 16.10
C ALA A 268 -9.01 10.36 14.63
N LEU A 269 -9.70 9.43 13.95
CA LEU A 269 -9.48 9.16 12.53
C LEU A 269 -9.85 10.35 11.64
N THR A 270 -10.97 11.03 11.93
CA THR A 270 -11.39 12.21 11.17
C THR A 270 -10.32 13.30 11.25
N TYR A 271 -9.85 13.63 12.46
CA TYR A 271 -8.81 14.64 12.64
C TYR A 271 -7.46 14.21 12.06
N SER A 272 -7.09 12.93 12.15
CA SER A 272 -5.90 12.39 11.48
C SER A 272 -5.98 12.59 9.97
N GLY A 273 -7.13 12.32 9.34
CA GLY A 273 -7.34 12.56 7.92
C GLY A 273 -7.29 14.03 7.53
N ILE A 274 -7.91 14.92 8.31
CA ILE A 274 -7.87 16.38 8.09
C ILE A 274 -6.43 16.90 8.21
N CYS A 275 -5.72 16.47 9.25
CA CYS A 275 -4.32 16.83 9.47
C CYS A 275 -3.45 16.35 8.32
N GLY A 276 -3.60 15.10 7.89
CA GLY A 276 -2.86 14.51 6.78
C GLY A 276 -3.05 15.28 5.47
N ILE A 277 -4.30 15.57 5.08
CA ILE A 277 -4.58 16.40 3.89
C ILE A 277 -3.92 17.78 4.05
N SER A 278 -4.06 18.43 5.20
CA SER A 278 -3.58 19.81 5.42
C SER A 278 -2.06 19.89 5.33
N VAL A 279 -1.34 18.99 5.99
CA VAL A 279 0.13 18.94 5.97
C VAL A 279 0.63 18.63 4.56
N LEU A 280 0.07 17.61 3.90
CA LEU A 280 0.49 17.23 2.54
C LEU A 280 0.16 18.31 1.50
N SER A 281 -0.96 19.02 1.68
CA SER A 281 -1.33 20.16 0.81
C SER A 281 -0.39 21.37 0.99
N SER A 282 0.32 21.45 2.12
CA SER A 282 1.34 22.48 2.35
C SER A 282 2.67 22.20 1.65
N MET A 283 2.84 21.01 1.06
CA MET A 283 4.01 20.67 0.23
C MET A 283 3.82 21.17 -1.22
N PRO A 284 4.87 21.73 -1.87
CA PRO A 284 4.75 22.28 -3.24
C PRO A 284 4.44 21.21 -4.29
N HIS A 285 4.99 20.01 -4.10
CA HIS A 285 4.75 18.85 -4.94
C HIS A 285 3.63 17.98 -4.37
N GLN A 286 2.72 17.54 -5.23
CA GLN A 286 1.43 16.98 -4.82
C GLN A 286 0.99 15.85 -5.74
N GLU A 287 1.14 14.61 -5.27
CA GLU A 287 0.71 13.43 -6.00
C GLU A 287 -0.52 12.75 -5.38
N ALA A 288 -1.35 12.13 -6.21
CA ALA A 288 -2.55 11.46 -5.73
C ALA A 288 -2.24 10.31 -4.76
N ARG A 289 -1.18 9.53 -5.01
CA ARG A 289 -0.82 8.39 -4.15
C ARG A 289 -0.54 8.77 -2.70
N PHE A 290 -0.11 10.00 -2.42
CA PHE A 290 0.13 10.48 -1.05
C PHE A 290 -1.14 10.50 -0.20
N LEU A 291 -2.31 10.50 -0.84
CA LEU A 291 -3.61 10.53 -0.16
C LEU A 291 -4.26 9.15 -0.02
N THR A 292 -3.64 8.06 -0.50
CA THR A 292 -4.24 6.71 -0.37
C THR A 292 -4.55 6.28 1.06
N PRO A 293 -3.77 6.66 2.10
CA PRO A 293 -4.12 6.30 3.49
C PRO A 293 -5.46 6.86 3.94
N LEU A 294 -5.98 7.90 3.28
CA LEU A 294 -7.26 8.52 3.62
C LEU A 294 -8.48 7.64 3.36
N ILE A 295 -8.33 6.52 2.65
CA ILE A 295 -9.44 5.56 2.50
C ILE A 295 -9.95 5.09 3.88
N LEU A 296 -9.05 4.94 4.85
CA LEU A 296 -9.39 4.51 6.22
C LEU A 296 -10.23 5.55 6.95
N PRO A 297 -9.75 6.79 7.20
CA PRO A 297 -10.55 7.79 7.89
C PRO A 297 -11.81 8.14 7.11
N LEU A 298 -11.79 8.14 5.77
CA LEU A 298 -12.98 8.41 4.96
C LEU A 298 -14.07 7.35 5.18
N VAL A 299 -13.74 6.07 5.05
CA VAL A 299 -14.73 4.98 5.17
C VAL A 299 -15.23 4.82 6.60
N ILE A 300 -14.35 4.87 7.59
CA ILE A 300 -14.74 4.68 8.98
C ILE A 300 -15.56 5.87 9.50
N SER A 301 -15.19 7.10 9.15
CA SER A 301 -15.93 8.30 9.59
C SER A 301 -17.29 8.42 8.92
N LEU A 302 -17.41 7.95 7.67
CA LEU A 302 -18.68 7.91 6.95
C LEU A 302 -19.50 6.64 7.19
N SER A 303 -19.04 5.70 8.01
CA SER A 303 -19.68 4.38 8.20
C SER A 303 -21.19 4.43 8.51
N GLY A 304 -21.66 5.45 9.25
CA GLY A 304 -23.08 5.67 9.52
C GLY A 304 -23.90 6.26 8.37
N ARG A 305 -23.24 6.90 7.39
CA ARG A 305 -23.85 7.48 6.19
C ARG A 305 -23.75 6.54 4.99
N ILE A 306 -22.67 5.76 4.89
CA ILE A 306 -22.42 4.79 3.83
C ILE A 306 -23.55 3.75 3.72
N ALA A 307 -24.12 3.33 4.86
CA ALA A 307 -25.27 2.42 4.88
C ALA A 307 -26.57 3.00 4.29
N ARG A 308 -26.62 4.32 4.06
CA ARG A 308 -27.79 5.06 3.56
C ARG A 308 -27.52 5.75 2.22
N LEU A 309 -26.46 5.37 1.52
CA LEU A 309 -26.14 5.93 0.20
C LEU A 309 -27.23 5.55 -0.81
N GLY A 310 -27.65 6.54 -1.60
CA GLY A 310 -28.72 6.38 -2.58
C GLY A 310 -28.34 5.44 -3.73
N ARG A 311 -29.33 4.94 -4.47
CA ARG A 311 -29.13 3.97 -5.57
C ARG A 311 -28.20 4.47 -6.67
N ARG A 312 -28.12 5.79 -6.90
CA ARG A 312 -27.22 6.41 -7.90
C ARG A 312 -25.74 6.39 -7.50
N PHE A 313 -25.44 6.24 -6.20
CA PHE A 313 -24.06 6.21 -5.71
C PHE A 313 -23.29 5.00 -6.25
N TRP A 314 -23.91 3.82 -6.20
CA TRP A 314 -23.21 2.55 -6.45
C TRP A 314 -22.76 2.35 -7.89
N PRO A 315 -23.59 2.60 -8.93
CA PRO A 315 -23.12 2.51 -10.30
C PRO A 315 -21.98 3.48 -10.59
N LEU A 316 -22.09 4.73 -10.13
CA LEU A 316 -21.03 5.74 -10.33
C LEU A 316 -19.72 5.33 -9.63
N TRP A 317 -19.81 4.84 -8.39
CA TRP A 317 -18.67 4.34 -7.64
C TRP A 317 -18.00 3.16 -8.36
N LEU A 318 -18.78 2.15 -8.76
CA LEU A 318 -18.25 0.93 -9.37
C LEU A 318 -17.67 1.17 -10.77
N VAL A 319 -18.30 2.02 -11.59
CA VAL A 319 -17.77 2.37 -12.92
C VAL A 319 -16.48 3.14 -12.80
N LEU A 320 -16.44 4.18 -11.95
CA LEU A 320 -15.22 4.98 -11.76
C LEU A 320 -14.06 4.13 -11.25
N ASN A 321 -14.29 3.32 -10.20
CA ASN A 321 -13.25 2.47 -9.65
C ASN A 321 -12.86 1.34 -10.62
N GLY A 322 -13.81 0.79 -11.39
CA GLY A 322 -13.51 -0.21 -12.41
C GLY A 322 -12.62 0.33 -13.53
N VAL A 323 -12.96 1.51 -14.07
CA VAL A 323 -12.17 2.17 -15.11
C VAL A 323 -10.77 2.50 -14.59
N LEU A 324 -10.65 3.14 -13.42
CA LEU A 324 -9.35 3.50 -12.86
C LEU A 324 -8.52 2.26 -12.47
N ALA A 325 -9.16 1.19 -11.99
CA ALA A 325 -8.46 -0.07 -11.72
C ALA A 325 -7.90 -0.68 -13.00
N ILE A 326 -8.61 -0.61 -14.14
CA ILE A 326 -8.08 -1.10 -15.43
C ILE A 326 -6.96 -0.19 -15.93
N VAL A 327 -7.18 1.13 -15.92
CA VAL A 327 -6.18 2.10 -16.41
C VAL A 327 -4.88 1.96 -15.64
N PHE A 328 -4.92 2.04 -14.31
CA PHE A 328 -3.71 1.97 -13.49
C PHE A 328 -3.23 0.53 -13.29
N GLY A 329 -4.13 -0.44 -13.11
CA GLY A 329 -3.72 -1.82 -12.85
C GLY A 329 -3.26 -2.62 -14.07
N VAL A 330 -3.71 -2.26 -15.28
CA VAL A 330 -3.51 -3.10 -16.48
C VAL A 330 -2.85 -2.37 -17.62
N ILE A 331 -3.17 -1.09 -17.87
CA ILE A 331 -2.78 -0.40 -19.12
C ILE A 331 -1.58 0.53 -18.91
N HIS A 332 -1.63 1.38 -17.90
CA HIS A 332 -0.61 2.39 -17.65
C HIS A 332 0.75 1.72 -17.43
N GLN A 333 1.77 2.06 -18.20
CA GLN A 333 3.13 1.49 -18.09
C GLN A 333 3.22 -0.05 -18.23
N ALA A 334 2.20 -0.70 -18.80
CA ALA A 334 2.11 -2.16 -18.90
C ALA A 334 3.23 -2.82 -19.73
N GLY A 335 3.88 -2.06 -20.60
CA GLY A 335 4.98 -2.54 -21.45
C GLY A 335 6.29 -2.77 -20.70
N LEU A 336 6.46 -2.24 -19.48
CA LEU A 336 7.75 -2.27 -18.79
C LEU A 336 8.16 -3.68 -18.36
N VAL A 337 7.26 -4.44 -17.72
CA VAL A 337 7.56 -5.81 -17.25
C VAL A 337 7.90 -6.76 -18.42
N PRO A 338 7.12 -6.79 -19.54
CA PRO A 338 7.50 -7.56 -20.71
C PRO A 338 8.83 -7.11 -21.35
N ALA A 339 9.07 -5.80 -21.45
CA ALA A 339 10.30 -5.26 -22.01
C ALA A 339 11.53 -5.66 -21.18
N MET A 340 11.43 -5.56 -19.85
CA MET A 340 12.49 -6.01 -18.94
C MET A 340 12.74 -7.52 -19.06
N GLY A 341 11.69 -8.34 -19.22
CA GLY A 341 11.84 -9.77 -19.45
C GLY A 341 12.57 -10.08 -20.77
N LEU A 342 12.30 -9.30 -21.83
CA LEU A 342 13.00 -9.42 -23.11
C LEU A 342 14.47 -8.98 -23.01
N ILE A 343 14.76 -7.88 -22.31
CA ILE A 343 16.15 -7.44 -22.07
C ILE A 343 16.91 -8.47 -21.24
N GLN A 344 16.25 -9.07 -20.25
CA GLN A 344 16.81 -10.14 -19.43
C GLN A 344 17.18 -11.36 -20.29
N SER A 345 16.29 -11.82 -21.18
CA SER A 345 16.60 -12.96 -22.06
C SER A 345 17.70 -12.64 -23.06
N GLN A 346 17.73 -11.43 -23.62
CA GLN A 346 18.80 -10.99 -24.52
C GLN A 346 20.17 -10.91 -23.81
N SER A 347 20.20 -10.39 -22.59
CA SER A 347 21.43 -10.22 -21.81
C SER A 347 22.07 -11.56 -21.39
N LEU A 348 21.26 -12.61 -21.21
CA LEU A 348 21.75 -13.94 -20.85
C LEU A 348 22.31 -14.72 -22.05
N GLY A 349 22.07 -14.25 -23.28
CA GLY A 349 22.50 -14.92 -24.51
C GLY A 349 21.80 -16.27 -24.75
N PHE A 350 22.45 -17.11 -25.57
CA PHE A 350 21.97 -18.46 -25.87
C PHE A 350 22.28 -19.42 -24.71
N GLN A 351 21.30 -20.22 -24.33
CA GLN A 351 21.32 -21.17 -23.21
C GLN A 351 20.83 -22.54 -23.69
N ASP A 352 21.14 -23.60 -22.94
CA ASP A 352 20.70 -24.99 -23.16
C ASP A 352 20.79 -25.42 -24.63
N CYS A 353 22.01 -25.36 -25.17
CA CYS A 353 22.32 -25.73 -26.54
C CYS A 353 22.44 -27.25 -26.69
N GLN A 354 21.65 -27.86 -27.58
CA GLN A 354 21.66 -29.30 -27.85
C GLN A 354 21.91 -29.57 -29.34
N GLY A 355 22.74 -30.59 -29.62
CA GLY A 355 22.95 -31.07 -30.98
C GLY A 355 21.72 -31.81 -31.51
N VAL A 356 21.32 -31.54 -32.74
CA VAL A 356 20.14 -32.12 -33.41
C VAL A 356 20.55 -32.82 -34.70
N GLY A 357 19.97 -34.01 -34.92
CA GLY A 357 20.30 -34.90 -36.03
C GLY A 357 21.25 -36.04 -35.61
N SER A 358 21.28 -37.13 -36.38
CA SER A 358 22.13 -38.30 -36.11
C SER A 358 23.63 -38.01 -36.20
N SER A 359 24.02 -36.94 -36.87
CA SER A 359 25.41 -36.44 -36.96
C SER A 359 25.74 -35.30 -35.99
N MET A 360 24.76 -34.76 -35.26
CA MET A 360 24.90 -33.55 -34.41
C MET A 360 25.41 -32.29 -35.16
N ASP A 361 25.23 -32.20 -36.47
CA ASP A 361 25.75 -31.07 -37.29
C ASP A 361 25.01 -29.74 -37.06
N HIS A 362 23.85 -29.78 -36.41
CA HIS A 362 23.05 -28.59 -36.08
C HIS A 362 22.94 -28.44 -34.56
N ILE A 363 23.16 -27.23 -34.05
CA ILE A 363 22.98 -26.92 -32.63
C ILE A 363 21.73 -26.04 -32.50
N LEU A 364 20.75 -26.51 -31.72
CA LEU A 364 19.63 -25.70 -31.30
C LEU A 364 19.90 -25.17 -29.90
N CYS A 365 19.74 -23.86 -29.71
CA CYS A 365 19.86 -23.18 -28.42
C CYS A 365 18.56 -22.43 -28.12
N THR A 366 18.22 -22.29 -26.85
CA THR A 366 17.10 -21.45 -26.40
C THR A 366 17.61 -20.13 -25.83
N ASN A 367 16.86 -19.05 -26.00
CA ASN A 367 17.09 -17.79 -25.30
C ASN A 367 16.12 -17.63 -24.10
N ASP A 368 15.24 -18.60 -23.86
CA ASP A 368 14.29 -18.63 -22.75
C ASP A 368 14.77 -19.64 -21.69
N PRO A 369 15.47 -19.20 -20.63
CA PRO A 369 15.97 -20.08 -19.58
C PRO A 369 14.84 -20.73 -18.77
N SER A 370 13.59 -20.29 -18.91
CA SER A 370 12.43 -20.89 -18.24
C SER A 370 11.86 -22.12 -18.97
N LYS A 371 12.36 -22.42 -20.18
CA LYS A 371 11.91 -23.55 -21.01
C LYS A 371 13.10 -24.35 -21.58
N PRO A 372 13.85 -25.06 -20.72
CA PRO A 372 14.90 -25.95 -21.21
C PRO A 372 14.32 -27.03 -22.13
N GLY A 373 14.98 -27.28 -23.25
CA GLY A 373 14.68 -28.36 -24.19
C GLY A 373 13.39 -28.25 -25.01
N LYS A 374 12.67 -27.12 -24.99
CA LYS A 374 11.55 -26.86 -25.91
C LYS A 374 12.03 -25.99 -27.06
N PHE A 375 12.57 -26.66 -28.08
CA PHE A 375 12.92 -26.05 -29.37
C PHE A 375 11.73 -25.97 -30.31
#